data_AF-J7G6M0-F1
#
_entry.id   AF-J7G6M0-F1
#
_cell.length_a   1.000
_cell.length_b   1.000
_cell.length_c   1.000
_cell.angle_alpha   90.00
_cell.angle_beta   90.00
_cell.angle_gamma   90.00
#
_symmetry.space_group_name_H-M   'P 1'
#
loop_
_entity.id
_entity.type
_entity.pdbx_description
1 polymer ?
#
loop_
_entity_poly.entity_id
_entity_poly.type
_entity_poly.pdbx_seq_one_letter_code
_entity_poly.pdbx_strand_id
1 'polypeptide(L)'
;MLALSGICYVNLKWSASYNLDLKFNFRIFNTFQKRARLSCSLKNRTLSLVHKKSIKNSSENKSLMTVSTRQKISRATKGKKKNNKTKKKISNSLKGRVFPKKHRNNLKKKSKGENNSMFGKKHSKMTKRKISHSLIKKKKENVLSKLIHI
;
A
#
# COMPACT_ATOMS: atom_id res chain seq x y z
N MET A 1 -3.26 -39.98 -59.64
CA MET A 1 -2.03 -39.18 -59.63
C MET A 1 -2.40 -37.70 -59.57
N LEU A 2 -1.65 -36.97 -58.73
CA LEU A 2 -1.49 -35.51 -58.59
C LEU A 2 -1.46 -34.76 -59.95
N ALA A 3 -1.59 -33.44 -60.09
CA ALA A 3 -2.12 -32.28 -59.38
C ALA A 3 -1.81 -31.06 -60.30
N LEU A 4 -2.41 -29.91 -60.00
CA LEU A 4 -2.07 -28.54 -60.48
C LEU A 4 -2.57 -28.24 -61.92
N SER A 5 -3.12 -27.07 -62.27
CA SER A 5 -3.09 -25.72 -61.70
C SER A 5 -4.14 -24.87 -62.45
N GLY A 6 -4.76 -23.88 -61.81
CA GLY A 6 -5.64 -22.95 -62.51
C GLY A 6 -6.03 -21.74 -61.68
N ILE A 7 -5.18 -20.71 -61.74
CA ILE A 7 -5.31 -19.39 -61.11
C ILE A 7 -6.48 -18.63 -61.75
N CYS A 8 -7.40 -18.09 -60.94
CA CYS A 8 -8.40 -17.11 -61.38
C CYS A 8 -8.33 -15.82 -60.54
N TYR A 9 -7.88 -14.72 -61.17
CA TYR A 9 -8.53 -13.39 -61.28
C TYR A 9 -9.08 -12.75 -59.96
N VAL A 10 -8.73 -11.54 -59.49
CA VAL A 10 -8.72 -10.22 -60.16
C VAL A 10 -8.10 -9.14 -59.23
N ASN A 11 -7.32 -8.24 -59.83
CA ASN A 11 -7.06 -6.81 -59.54
C ASN A 11 -7.36 -6.21 -58.16
N LEU A 12 -6.38 -5.49 -57.61
CA LEU A 12 -6.48 -4.03 -57.55
C LEU A 12 -5.09 -3.40 -57.38
N LYS A 13 -4.69 -2.57 -58.36
CA LYS A 13 -3.55 -1.65 -58.28
C LYS A 13 -3.71 -0.75 -57.05
N TRP A 14 -2.72 -0.76 -56.15
CA TRP A 14 -2.49 0.32 -55.19
C TRP A 14 -1.09 0.88 -55.43
N SER A 15 -0.97 1.64 -56.52
CA SER A 15 0.15 2.54 -56.75
C SER A 15 -0.35 3.97 -56.53
N ALA A 16 -0.28 4.43 -55.28
CA ALA A 16 -0.40 5.85 -54.96
C ALA A 16 0.30 6.12 -53.62
N SER A 17 1.48 6.70 -53.73
CA SER A 17 2.08 7.69 -52.84
C SER A 17 1.41 7.93 -51.49
N TYR A 18 1.97 7.33 -50.43
CA TYR A 18 1.90 7.90 -49.08
C TYR A 18 3.28 7.79 -48.40
N ASN A 19 4.25 8.53 -48.93
CA ASN A 19 5.39 9.00 -48.13
C ASN A 19 4.92 10.18 -47.29
N LEU A 20 4.16 9.94 -46.21
CA LEU A 20 3.83 10.93 -45.19
C LEU A 20 3.59 10.22 -43.84
N ASP A 21 4.51 10.44 -42.90
CA ASP A 21 4.35 10.31 -41.44
C ASP A 21 4.18 8.93 -40.75
N LEU A 22 5.14 8.03 -40.98
CA LEU A 22 5.44 6.91 -40.06
C LEU A 22 6.08 7.32 -38.71
N LYS A 23 6.02 8.60 -38.33
CA LYS A 23 6.49 9.09 -37.02
C LYS A 23 5.37 9.37 -36.01
N PHE A 24 4.10 9.30 -36.40
CA PHE A 24 3.03 9.89 -35.58
C PHE A 24 2.24 8.95 -34.65
N ASN A 25 2.32 7.61 -34.73
CA ASN A 25 1.35 6.78 -33.99
C ASN A 25 1.84 5.48 -33.33
N PHE A 26 3.10 5.39 -32.86
CA PHE A 26 3.52 4.23 -32.03
C PHE A 26 3.39 4.46 -30.51
N ARG A 27 2.88 5.62 -30.09
CA ARG A 27 2.92 6.05 -28.68
C ARG A 27 1.72 5.61 -27.83
N ILE A 28 0.57 5.20 -28.38
CA ILE A 28 -0.64 5.09 -27.54
C ILE A 28 -1.60 3.96 -27.95
N PHE A 29 -1.18 2.69 -27.96
CA PHE A 29 -2.13 1.60 -27.70
C PHE A 29 -1.53 0.54 -26.77
N ASN A 30 -1.81 0.75 -25.50
CA ASN A 30 -1.44 -0.11 -24.39
C ASN A 30 -2.54 -1.17 -24.22
N THR A 31 -2.71 -2.03 -25.23
CA THR A 31 -3.78 -3.05 -25.24
C THR A 31 -3.61 -4.02 -24.07
N PHE A 32 -4.72 -4.53 -23.53
CA PHE A 32 -4.70 -5.54 -22.45
C PHE A 32 -3.79 -6.71 -22.80
N GLN A 33 -3.84 -7.17 -24.04
CA GLN A 33 -2.99 -8.24 -24.56
C GLN A 33 -1.50 -7.89 -24.50
N LYS A 34 -1.11 -6.64 -24.83
CA LYS A 34 0.30 -6.19 -24.74
C LYS A 34 0.79 -6.13 -23.30
N ARG A 35 -0.05 -5.66 -22.37
CA ARG A 35 0.25 -5.66 -20.93
C ARG A 35 0.40 -7.08 -20.38
N ALA A 36 -0.49 -7.99 -20.79
CA ALA A 36 -0.41 -9.41 -20.43
C ALA A 36 0.88 -10.05 -20.94
N ARG A 37 1.25 -9.84 -22.22
CA ARG A 37 2.51 -10.33 -22.81
C ARG A 37 3.74 -9.80 -22.07
N LEU A 38 3.79 -8.50 -21.76
CA LEU A 38 4.87 -7.90 -20.96
C LEU A 38 4.93 -8.51 -19.55
N SER A 39 3.79 -8.69 -18.88
CA SER A 39 3.74 -9.30 -17.55
C SER A 39 4.25 -10.74 -17.57
N CYS A 40 3.88 -11.54 -18.58
CA CYS A 40 4.37 -12.91 -18.72
C CYS A 40 5.89 -12.93 -18.95
N SER A 41 6.40 -12.07 -19.82
CA SER A 41 7.83 -11.96 -20.11
C SER A 41 8.67 -11.57 -18.89
N LEU A 42 8.11 -10.77 -17.97
CA LEU A 42 8.80 -10.32 -16.77
C LEU A 42 8.68 -11.27 -15.57
N LYS A 43 7.82 -12.30 -15.64
CA LYS A 43 7.33 -13.06 -14.47
C LYS A 43 8.43 -13.72 -13.62
N ASN A 44 9.60 -14.03 -14.19
CA ASN A 44 10.74 -14.62 -13.47
C ASN A 44 12.06 -13.92 -13.78
N ARG A 45 12.02 -12.67 -14.25
CA ARG A 45 13.23 -11.96 -14.67
C ARG A 45 14.05 -11.54 -13.44
N THR A 46 15.29 -12.00 -13.38
CA THR A 46 16.27 -11.49 -12.41
C THR A 46 16.93 -10.22 -12.94
N LEU A 47 16.93 -9.16 -12.14
CA LEU A 47 17.61 -7.92 -12.51
C LEU A 47 19.14 -8.07 -12.38
N SER A 48 19.87 -7.56 -13.37
CA SER A 48 21.34 -7.50 -13.31
C SER A 48 21.81 -6.59 -12.18
N LEU A 49 23.03 -6.80 -11.70
CA LEU A 49 23.63 -5.99 -10.64
C LEU A 49 23.69 -4.50 -11.01
N VAL A 50 24.02 -4.19 -12.28
CA VAL A 50 24.04 -2.82 -12.81
C VAL A 50 22.65 -2.20 -12.73
N HIS A 51 21.61 -2.93 -13.15
CA HIS A 51 20.24 -2.44 -13.12
C HIS A 51 19.74 -2.24 -11.68
N LYS A 52 20.09 -3.15 -10.75
CA LYS A 52 19.81 -3.00 -9.32
C LYS A 52 20.47 -1.75 -8.73
N LYS A 53 21.75 -1.50 -9.06
CA LYS A 53 22.49 -0.29 -8.63
C LYS A 53 21.83 0.98 -9.15
N SER A 54 21.42 1.01 -10.43
CA SER A 54 20.72 2.16 -11.00
C SER A 54 19.39 2.47 -10.30
N ILE A 55 18.59 1.44 -9.98
CA ILE A 55 17.33 1.61 -9.24
C ILE A 55 17.62 2.13 -7.82
N LYS A 56 18.63 1.57 -7.15
CA LYS A 56 19.06 2.02 -5.82
C LYS A 56 19.46 3.49 -5.83
N ASN A 57 20.36 3.89 -6.75
CA ASN A 57 20.79 5.27 -6.90
C ASN A 57 19.62 6.20 -7.21
N SER A 58 18.68 5.79 -8.07
CA SER A 58 17.46 6.57 -8.33
C SER A 58 16.58 6.71 -7.08
N SER A 59 16.49 5.67 -6.25
CA SER A 59 15.73 5.73 -5.00
C SER A 59 16.39 6.56 -3.91
N GLU A 60 17.72 6.60 -3.88
CA GLU A 60 18.52 7.44 -2.97
C GLU A 60 18.50 8.91 -3.43
N ASN A 61 18.52 9.13 -4.74
CA ASN A 61 18.38 10.45 -5.38
C ASN A 61 16.92 10.91 -5.53
N LYS A 62 15.94 10.18 -4.99
CA LYS A 62 14.56 10.69 -4.93
C LYS A 62 14.61 11.98 -4.13
N SER A 63 14.27 13.09 -4.77
CA SER A 63 14.25 14.39 -4.11
C SER A 63 13.42 14.27 -2.84
N LEU A 64 14.06 14.58 -1.71
CA LEU A 64 13.38 14.71 -0.44
C LEU A 64 12.22 15.67 -0.69
N MET A 65 10.98 15.22 -0.43
CA MET A 65 9.81 16.05 -0.68
C MET A 65 10.06 17.45 -0.11
N THR A 66 9.79 18.51 -0.88
CA THR A 66 9.99 19.86 -0.34
C THR A 66 9.06 20.09 0.84
N VAL A 67 9.46 20.97 1.76
CA VAL A 67 8.62 21.33 2.92
C VAL A 67 7.24 21.81 2.45
N SER A 68 7.19 22.59 1.37
CA SER A 68 5.96 23.05 0.73
C SER A 68 5.04 21.90 0.32
N THR A 69 5.55 20.87 -0.36
CA THR A 69 4.73 19.73 -0.78
C THR A 69 4.23 18.91 0.41
N ARG A 70 5.05 18.71 1.44
CA ARG A 70 4.61 18.07 2.70
C ARG A 70 3.46 18.84 3.36
N GLN A 71 3.55 20.17 3.40
CA GLN A 71 2.49 21.01 3.95
C GLN A 71 1.20 20.92 3.14
N LYS A 72 1.28 20.93 1.80
CA LYS A 72 0.11 20.76 0.91
C LYS A 72 -0.61 19.43 1.18
N ILE A 73 0.13 18.32 1.28
CA ILE A 73 -0.45 17.00 1.57
C ILE A 73 -1.07 16.96 2.97
N SER A 74 -0.38 17.52 3.97
CA SER A 74 -0.88 17.59 5.34
C SER A 74 -2.20 18.35 5.40
N ARG A 75 -2.27 19.56 4.82
CA ARG A 75 -3.49 20.37 4.75
C ARG A 75 -4.62 19.62 4.03
N ALA A 76 -4.33 18.97 2.90
CA ALA A 76 -5.32 18.26 2.11
C ALA A 76 -5.90 17.02 2.81
N THR A 77 -5.17 16.42 3.76
CA THR A 77 -5.58 15.19 4.45
C THR A 77 -6.04 15.41 5.89
N LYS A 78 -5.73 16.57 6.48
CA LYS A 78 -6.12 16.94 7.85
C LYS A 78 -7.65 16.87 7.98
N GLY A 79 -8.12 16.21 9.05
CA GLY A 79 -9.56 16.10 9.37
C GLY A 79 -10.37 15.11 8.50
N LYS A 80 -9.81 14.59 7.40
CA LYS A 80 -10.55 13.67 6.52
C LYS A 80 -10.71 12.29 7.15
N LYS A 81 -11.96 11.88 7.37
CA LYS A 81 -12.30 10.53 7.88
C LYS A 81 -12.31 9.52 6.74
N LYS A 82 -11.87 8.28 7.02
CA LYS A 82 -11.97 7.17 6.07
C LYS A 82 -13.38 6.57 6.08
N ASN A 83 -13.88 6.15 4.92
CA ASN A 83 -15.14 5.42 4.80
C ASN A 83 -15.06 4.05 5.50
N ASN A 84 -16.19 3.53 5.99
CA ASN A 84 -16.29 2.27 6.71
C ASN A 84 -15.81 1.08 5.89
N LYS A 85 -16.10 1.03 4.58
CA LYS A 85 -15.57 0.01 3.66
C LYS A 85 -14.04 -0.01 3.66
N THR A 86 -13.41 1.17 3.65
CA THR A 86 -11.95 1.31 3.70
C THR A 86 -11.38 0.92 5.06
N LYS A 87 -12.02 1.33 6.16
CA LYS A 87 -11.63 0.91 7.52
C LYS A 87 -11.65 -0.62 7.66
N LYS A 88 -12.70 -1.28 7.15
CA LYS A 88 -12.83 -2.74 7.17
C LYS A 88 -11.72 -3.43 6.38
N LYS A 89 -11.39 -2.93 5.18
CA LYS A 89 -10.25 -3.44 4.39
C LYS A 89 -8.92 -3.35 5.15
N ILE A 90 -8.65 -2.20 5.78
CA ILE A 90 -7.42 -2.00 6.57
C ILE A 90 -7.39 -2.95 7.77
N SER A 91 -8.51 -3.04 8.51
CA SER A 91 -8.64 -3.92 9.67
C SER A 91 -8.37 -5.38 9.30
N ASN A 92 -9.03 -5.88 8.24
CA ASN A 92 -8.85 -7.24 7.77
C ASN A 92 -7.41 -7.53 7.35
N SER A 93 -6.76 -6.59 6.64
CA SER A 93 -5.36 -6.74 6.22
C SER A 93 -4.36 -6.76 7.38
N LEU A 94 -4.71 -6.15 8.53
CA LEU A 94 -3.83 -6.08 9.70
C LEU A 94 -4.15 -7.15 10.76
N LYS A 95 -5.27 -7.87 10.60
CA LYS A 95 -5.69 -8.91 11.53
C LYS A 95 -4.62 -10.01 11.60
N GLY A 96 -4.23 -10.42 12.81
CA GLY A 96 -3.22 -11.45 13.03
C GLY A 96 -1.77 -11.01 12.81
N ARG A 97 -1.51 -9.75 12.44
CA ARG A 97 -0.14 -9.25 12.28
C ARG A 97 0.57 -9.13 13.63
N VAL A 98 1.64 -9.90 13.82
CA VAL A 98 2.49 -9.85 15.03
C VAL A 98 3.79 -9.09 14.76
N PHE A 99 4.13 -8.15 15.64
CA PHE A 99 5.39 -7.41 15.54
C PHE A 99 6.55 -8.16 16.21
N PRO A 100 7.77 -8.12 15.60
CA PRO A 100 8.94 -8.76 16.19
C PRO A 100 9.29 -8.16 17.54
N LYS A 101 9.94 -8.96 18.41
CA LYS A 101 10.29 -8.55 19.78
C LYS A 101 11.12 -7.26 19.81
N LYS A 102 12.07 -7.11 18.90
CA LYS A 102 12.89 -5.89 18.72
C LYS A 102 12.02 -4.64 18.50
N HIS A 103 11.01 -4.72 17.63
CA HIS A 103 10.10 -3.60 17.37
C HIS A 103 9.29 -3.22 18.62
N ARG A 104 8.75 -4.22 19.32
CA ARG A 104 8.00 -4.00 20.59
C ARG A 104 8.87 -3.34 21.66
N ASN A 105 10.12 -3.79 21.79
CA ASN A 105 11.06 -3.22 22.75
C ASN A 105 11.42 -1.76 22.42
N ASN A 106 11.60 -1.43 21.14
CA ASN A 106 11.87 -0.06 20.73
C ASN A 106 10.71 0.88 21.05
N LEU A 107 9.47 0.43 20.83
CA LEU A 107 8.27 1.19 21.22
C LEU A 107 8.23 1.41 22.74
N LYS A 108 8.46 0.35 23.53
CA LYS A 108 8.51 0.45 25.00
C LYS A 108 9.57 1.44 25.48
N LYS A 109 10.78 1.40 24.92
CA LYS A 109 11.87 2.33 25.27
C LYS A 109 11.48 3.77 24.95
N LYS A 110 10.90 4.01 23.78
CA LYS A 110 10.50 5.35 23.33
C LYS A 110 9.44 5.99 24.22
N SER A 111 8.58 5.21 24.86
CA SER A 111 7.51 5.71 25.73
C SER A 111 7.81 5.55 27.23
N LYS A 112 9.05 5.29 27.63
CA LYS A 112 9.44 5.09 29.04
C LYS A 112 9.91 6.39 29.69
N GLY A 113 9.64 6.55 30.98
CA GLY A 113 10.11 7.68 31.78
C GLY A 113 9.56 9.01 31.27
N GLU A 114 10.42 10.02 31.21
CA GLU A 114 10.12 11.40 30.77
C GLU A 114 9.57 11.51 29.36
N ASN A 115 9.91 10.56 28.48
CA ASN A 115 9.38 10.53 27.11
C ASN A 115 7.89 10.17 27.04
N ASN A 116 7.30 9.66 28.13
CA ASN A 116 5.87 9.43 28.20
C ASN A 116 5.14 10.78 28.31
N SER A 117 4.14 11.02 27.46
CA SER A 117 3.37 12.28 27.48
C SER A 117 2.60 12.54 28.79
N MET A 118 2.44 11.50 29.61
CA MET A 118 1.82 11.54 30.93
C MET A 118 2.83 11.56 32.08
N PHE A 119 4.14 11.57 31.81
CA PHE A 119 5.15 11.71 32.85
C PHE A 119 4.98 13.03 33.60
N GLY A 120 5.12 12.99 34.93
CA GLY A 120 4.93 14.16 35.82
C GLY A 120 3.49 14.64 35.99
N LYS A 121 2.53 14.18 35.17
CA LYS A 121 1.13 14.62 35.24
C LYS A 121 0.35 13.81 36.27
N LYS A 122 -0.39 14.51 37.15
CA LYS A 122 -1.30 13.88 38.13
C LYS A 122 -2.71 13.75 37.56
N HIS A 123 -3.38 12.64 37.84
CA HIS A 123 -4.81 12.49 37.54
C HIS A 123 -5.67 13.36 38.45
N SER A 124 -6.74 13.94 37.89
CA SER A 124 -7.75 14.67 38.66
C SER A 124 -8.50 13.77 39.64
N LYS A 125 -9.08 14.35 40.70
CA LYS A 125 -9.92 13.62 41.67
C LYS A 125 -11.06 12.86 40.97
N MET A 126 -11.71 13.48 39.98
CA MET A 126 -12.78 12.85 39.20
C MET A 126 -12.28 11.61 38.44
N THR A 127 -11.12 11.71 37.77
CA THR A 127 -10.55 10.56 37.04
C THR A 127 -10.16 9.43 37.99
N LYS A 128 -9.58 9.75 39.15
CA LYS A 128 -9.28 8.75 40.19
C LYS A 128 -10.55 8.03 40.67
N ARG A 129 -11.65 8.75 40.90
CA ARG A 129 -12.95 8.16 41.26
C ARG A 129 -13.48 7.23 40.17
N LYS A 130 -13.42 7.64 38.90
CA LYS A 130 -13.85 6.79 37.76
C LYS A 130 -13.04 5.50 37.66
N ILE A 131 -11.72 5.58 37.85
CA ILE A 131 -10.84 4.40 37.87
C ILE A 131 -11.22 3.47 39.02
N SER A 132 -11.36 4.02 40.24
CA SER A 132 -11.74 3.26 41.44
C SER A 132 -13.06 2.51 41.25
N HIS A 133 -14.11 3.20 40.80
CA HIS A 133 -15.43 2.60 40.56
C HIS A 133 -15.36 1.46 39.53
N SER A 134 -14.58 1.64 38.46
CA SER A 134 -14.40 0.61 37.43
C SER A 134 -13.69 -0.64 37.96
N LEU A 135 -12.71 -0.47 38.85
CA LEU A 135 -11.99 -1.59 39.49
C LEU A 135 -12.89 -2.36 40.46
N ILE A 136 -13.71 -1.66 41.25
CA ILE A 136 -14.68 -2.28 42.16
C ILE A 136 -15.69 -3.11 41.37
N LYS A 137 -16.23 -2.56 40.27
CA LYS A 137 -17.16 -3.27 39.39
C LYS A 137 -16.56 -4.59 38.86
N LYS A 138 -15.34 -4.53 38.32
CA LYS A 138 -14.63 -5.74 37.84
C LYS A 138 -14.41 -6.77 38.94
N LYS A 139 -14.09 -6.34 40.16
CA LYS A 139 -13.92 -7.26 41.30
C LYS A 139 -15.22 -7.99 41.61
N LYS A 140 -16.36 -7.29 41.62
CA LYS A 140 -17.69 -7.89 41.82
C LYS A 140 -18.03 -8.89 40.72
N GLU A 141 -17.82 -8.54 39.44
CA GLU A 141 -18.04 -9.44 38.30
C GLU A 141 -17.17 -10.70 38.38
N ASN A 142 -15.91 -10.57 38.79
CA ASN A 142 -15.01 -11.70 38.98
C ASN A 142 -15.41 -12.62 40.15
N VAL A 143 -16.00 -12.06 41.21
CA VAL A 143 -16.53 -12.86 42.33
C VAL A 143 -17.79 -13.60 41.90
N LEU A 144 -18.72 -12.91 41.23
CA LEU A 144 -19.95 -13.51 40.71
C LEU A 144 -19.67 -14.64 39.72
N SER A 145 -18.76 -14.42 38.76
CA SER A 145 -18.36 -15.46 37.81
C SER A 145 -17.73 -16.68 38.49
N LYS A 146 -16.94 -16.49 39.55
CA LYS A 146 -16.41 -17.60 40.34
C LYS A 146 -17.48 -18.38 41.11
N LEU A 147 -18.51 -17.69 41.62
CA LEU A 147 -19.61 -18.33 42.34
C LEU A 147 -20.56 -19.10 41.41
N ILE A 148 -20.68 -18.71 40.14
CA ILE A 148 -21.52 -19.37 39.14
C ILE A 148 -20.86 -20.63 38.55
N HIS A 149 -19.53 -20.75 38.68
CA HIS A 149 -18.75 -21.89 38.19
C HIS A 149 -18.39 -22.92 39.29
N ILE A 150 -19.01 -22.82 40.47
CA ILE A 150 -19.01 -23.81 41.56
C ILE A 150 -20.39 -24.47 41.55
#